data_AF-A0A3C1L294-F1
#
_entry.id   AF-A0A3C1L294-F1
#
_cell.length_a   1.000
_cell.length_b   1.000
_cell.length_c   1.000
_cell.angle_alpha   90.00
_cell.angle_beta   90.00
_cell.angle_gamma   90.00
#
_symmetry.space_group_name_H-M   'P 1'
#
loop_
_entity.id
_entity.type
_entity.pdbx_description
1 polymer ?
#
loop_
_entity_poly.entity_id
_entity_poly.type
_entity_poly.pdbx_seq_one_letter_code
_entity_poly.pdbx_strand_id
1 'polypeptide(L)'
;MGLFGGPDAEKVLAKGTAAGAVLEGILVKYTHDDNNRKPIYHFRVGVAGAGVLGIRQHISGSEAVRLGMPLVVRQLGDAAVIDWPASVAPFGVHAAHTLDRWKMMKEPPSAGIVDEEESMHSAAKKGSPASLVVSSIGERSVMFGMGSAIDFDVVVQLPGEEAYAVQVKKLEVPFYAGHLAVVGAQLPCWVNDRRQDKVTIDWPSAAMHNPGVGVSAAALRPEPVVHQPMATPPISDVRGQVDNADAGELIGGISLDTLAAIEVGLIKERVAPADYDAYAQRHGVASGTWAATSAAWQSKLRSDWRIGAKYGELFEAKQKGR
;
A
#
# COMPACT_ATOMS: atom_id res chain seq x y z
N MET A 1 8.24 43.62 11.72
CA MET A 1 8.34 42.60 12.79
C MET A 1 8.36 41.23 12.13
N GLY A 2 9.54 40.61 12.01
CA GLY A 2 9.71 39.29 11.41
C GLY A 2 9.48 38.20 12.45
N LEU A 3 8.38 37.46 12.31
CA LEU A 3 8.01 36.36 13.19
C LEU A 3 8.49 35.04 12.57
N PHE A 4 9.62 34.58 13.09
CA PHE A 4 10.21 33.25 13.04
C PHE A 4 9.42 32.14 12.31
N GLY A 5 9.80 31.94 11.05
CA GLY A 5 9.51 30.75 10.25
C GLY A 5 10.26 30.95 8.93
N GLY A 6 11.05 29.97 8.50
CA GLY A 6 11.66 30.00 7.17
C GLY A 6 10.59 30.15 6.06
N PRO A 7 10.98 30.37 4.79
CA PRO A 7 10.00 30.41 3.71
C PRO A 7 9.15 29.12 3.70
N ASP A 8 7.84 29.27 3.51
CA ASP A 8 6.93 28.13 3.32
C ASP A 8 7.25 27.39 2.00
N ALA A 9 6.83 26.13 1.90
CA ALA A 9 7.14 25.28 0.76
C ALA A 9 6.65 25.86 -0.57
N GLU A 10 5.49 26.52 -0.58
CA GLU A 10 4.90 27.14 -1.77
C GLU A 10 5.79 28.28 -2.29
N LYS A 11 6.28 29.13 -1.39
CA LYS A 11 7.19 30.22 -1.72
C LYS A 11 8.53 29.70 -2.22
N VAL A 12 9.08 28.63 -1.63
CA VAL A 12 10.31 27.99 -2.11
C VAL A 12 10.09 27.42 -3.52
N LEU A 13 8.97 26.73 -3.75
CA LEU A 13 8.64 26.18 -5.07
C LEU A 13 8.49 27.28 -6.13
N ALA A 14 7.79 28.38 -5.80
CA ALA A 14 7.48 29.45 -6.73
C ALA A 14 8.67 30.38 -7.03
N LYS A 15 9.52 30.66 -6.04
CA LYS A 15 10.61 31.65 -6.16
C LYS A 15 12.01 31.04 -6.14
N GLY A 16 12.12 29.74 -5.87
CA GLY A 16 13.40 29.07 -5.77
C GLY A 16 14.08 28.85 -7.12
N THR A 17 15.40 28.93 -7.11
CA THR A 17 16.23 28.57 -8.26
C THR A 17 16.22 27.06 -8.43
N ALA A 18 15.96 26.58 -9.64
CA ALA A 18 16.02 25.15 -9.95
C ALA A 18 17.47 24.67 -10.00
N ALA A 19 17.74 23.54 -9.35
CA ALA A 19 19.02 22.85 -9.40
C ALA A 19 18.79 21.37 -9.68
N GLY A 20 19.71 20.78 -10.47
CA GLY A 20 19.78 19.33 -10.64
C GLY A 20 20.32 18.66 -9.39
N ALA A 21 19.71 17.53 -9.03
CA ALA A 21 20.06 16.78 -7.83
C ALA A 21 19.91 15.27 -8.06
N VAL A 22 20.36 14.48 -7.09
CA VAL A 22 20.24 13.02 -7.06
C VAL A 22 19.62 12.58 -5.74
N LEU A 23 18.69 11.63 -5.78
CA LEU A 23 18.15 11.01 -4.58
C LEU A 23 19.18 10.03 -3.99
N GLU A 24 19.94 10.47 -2.98
CA GLU A 24 21.01 9.67 -2.36
C GLU A 24 20.52 8.79 -1.21
N GLY A 25 19.33 9.07 -0.66
CA GLY A 25 18.80 8.27 0.45
C GLY A 25 17.33 8.47 0.71
N ILE A 26 16.70 7.42 1.21
CA ILE A 26 15.28 7.35 1.54
C ILE A 26 15.18 6.84 2.97
N LEU A 27 14.52 7.60 3.83
CA LEU A 27 14.17 7.17 5.17
C LEU A 27 12.64 7.16 5.30
N VAL A 28 12.10 5.98 5.59
CA VAL A 28 10.68 5.77 5.84
C VAL A 28 10.48 5.65 7.35
N LYS A 29 9.70 6.57 7.91
CA LYS A 29 9.24 6.51 9.30
C LYS A 29 7.75 6.27 9.34
N TYR A 30 7.27 5.70 10.44
CA TYR A 30 5.84 5.50 10.63
C TYR A 30 5.35 6.28 11.84
N THR A 31 4.24 7.01 11.67
CA THR A 31 3.56 7.70 12.75
C THR A 31 2.17 7.12 12.96
N HIS A 32 1.74 7.04 14.21
CA HIS A 32 0.38 6.69 14.58
C HIS A 32 -0.44 7.96 14.73
N ASP A 33 -1.48 8.09 13.91
CA ASP A 33 -2.46 9.17 13.99
C ASP A 33 -3.84 8.50 13.89
N ASP A 34 -4.69 8.64 14.92
CA ASP A 34 -6.05 8.09 14.98
C ASP A 34 -6.20 6.64 14.47
N ASN A 35 -5.44 5.70 15.05
CA ASN A 35 -5.39 4.27 14.67
C ASN A 35 -4.93 3.97 13.23
N ASN A 36 -4.53 4.97 12.45
CA ASN A 36 -4.00 4.77 11.10
C ASN A 36 -2.48 5.02 11.07
N ARG A 37 -1.71 3.97 10.76
CA ARG A 37 -0.25 4.06 10.67
C ARG A 37 0.11 4.70 9.33
N LYS A 38 0.58 5.95 9.36
CA LYS A 38 0.94 6.69 8.15
C LYS A 38 2.45 6.76 7.98
N PRO A 39 2.98 6.44 6.79
CA PRO A 39 4.39 6.63 6.51
C PRO A 39 4.71 8.13 6.38
N ILE A 40 5.93 8.50 6.77
CA ILE A 40 6.54 9.80 6.60
C ILE A 40 7.86 9.58 5.87
N TYR A 41 8.04 10.28 4.76
CA TYR A 41 9.20 10.13 3.90
C TYR A 41 10.19 11.28 4.13
N HIS A 42 11.44 10.90 4.39
CA HIS A 42 12.57 11.81 4.43
C HIS A 42 13.54 11.43 3.32
N PHE A 43 14.01 12.42 2.59
CA PHE A 43 14.90 12.24 1.45
C PHE A 43 16.24 12.91 1.73
N ARG A 44 17.32 12.20 1.43
CA ARG A 44 18.67 12.74 1.31
C ARG A 44 18.90 13.08 -0.15
N VAL A 45 19.15 14.35 -0.43
CA VAL A 45 19.24 14.86 -1.80
C VAL A 45 20.60 15.49 -2.01
N GLY A 46 21.41 14.89 -2.88
CA GLY A 46 22.70 15.43 -3.30
C GLY A 46 22.51 16.46 -4.40
N VAL A 47 22.87 17.71 -4.16
CA VAL A 47 22.72 18.80 -5.13
C VAL A 47 24.08 19.11 -5.74
N ALA A 48 24.15 19.10 -7.08
CA ALA A 48 25.39 19.33 -7.80
C ALA A 48 26.01 20.68 -7.41
N GLY A 49 27.23 20.64 -6.85
CA GLY A 49 27.97 21.84 -6.43
C GLY A 49 27.46 22.55 -5.17
N ALA A 50 26.39 22.08 -4.52
CA ALA A 50 25.76 22.74 -3.37
C ALA A 50 25.66 21.86 -2.10
N GLY A 51 26.13 20.61 -2.16
CA GLY A 51 26.17 19.70 -1.01
C GLY A 51 24.93 18.84 -0.86
N VAL A 52 24.65 18.40 0.37
CA VAL A 52 23.58 17.44 0.66
C VAL A 52 22.48 18.09 1.49
N LEU A 53 21.24 17.88 1.08
CA LEU A 53 20.04 18.38 1.75
C LEU A 53 19.22 17.23 2.34
N GLY A 54 18.57 17.50 3.47
CA GLY A 54 17.56 16.65 4.05
C GLY A 54 16.17 17.26 3.89
N ILE A 55 15.27 16.58 3.17
CA ILE A 55 13.94 17.11 2.87
C ILE A 55 12.89 16.08 3.31
N ARG A 56 12.00 16.45 4.22
CA ARG A 56 10.74 15.73 4.45
C ARG A 56 9.70 16.26 3.47
N GLN A 57 9.10 15.39 2.68
CA GLN A 57 8.04 15.78 1.76
C GLN A 57 7.16 14.57 1.46
N HIS A 58 5.84 14.77 1.45
CA HIS A 58 4.93 13.77 0.91
C HIS A 58 5.00 13.82 -0.63
N ILE A 59 5.02 12.68 -1.28
CA ILE A 59 5.13 12.57 -2.74
C ILE A 59 3.92 11.81 -3.28
N SER A 60 3.08 12.49 -4.07
CA SER A 60 2.00 11.83 -4.84
C SER A 60 2.59 10.94 -5.94
N GLY A 61 1.98 9.79 -6.21
CA GLY A 61 2.53 8.84 -7.20
C GLY A 61 3.90 8.31 -6.80
N SER A 62 4.09 8.02 -5.50
CA SER A 62 5.37 7.59 -4.92
C SER A 62 5.94 6.31 -5.55
N GLU A 63 5.14 5.56 -6.30
CA GLU A 63 5.53 4.34 -7.01
C GLU A 63 6.64 4.56 -8.04
N ALA A 64 6.94 5.81 -8.42
CA ALA A 64 8.04 6.18 -9.31
C ALA A 64 9.35 6.55 -8.58
N VAL A 65 9.32 6.70 -7.24
CA VAL A 65 10.51 7.09 -6.48
C VAL A 65 11.51 5.95 -6.46
N ARG A 66 12.77 6.23 -6.83
CA ARG A 66 13.86 5.25 -6.88
C ARG A 66 15.15 5.86 -6.33
N LEU A 67 15.89 5.10 -5.53
CA LEU A 67 17.22 5.51 -5.09
C LEU A 67 18.11 5.77 -6.31
N GLY A 68 18.89 6.86 -6.26
CA GLY A 68 19.77 7.27 -7.36
C GLY A 68 19.07 7.98 -8.51
N MET A 69 17.75 8.18 -8.47
CA MET A 69 17.06 8.90 -9.54
C MET A 69 17.47 10.39 -9.59
N PRO A 70 17.54 10.99 -10.79
CA PRO A 70 17.70 12.43 -10.91
C PRO A 70 16.46 13.14 -10.35
N LEU A 71 16.70 14.24 -9.66
CA LEU A 71 15.68 15.11 -9.09
C LEU A 71 15.90 16.55 -9.56
N VAL A 72 14.81 17.31 -9.60
CA VAL A 72 14.83 18.77 -9.68
C VAL A 72 14.47 19.30 -8.29
N VAL A 73 15.31 20.17 -7.75
CA VAL A 73 15.09 20.83 -6.46
C VAL A 73 14.98 22.33 -6.67
N ARG A 74 14.01 22.97 -6.02
CA ARG A 74 13.91 24.43 -5.92
C ARG A 74 14.55 24.88 -4.62
N GLN A 75 15.52 25.79 -4.70
CA GLN A 75 16.21 26.34 -3.53
C GLN A 75 15.95 27.84 -3.37
N LEU A 76 15.67 28.26 -2.13
CA LEU A 76 15.51 29.66 -1.75
C LEU A 76 16.16 29.90 -0.39
N GLY A 77 17.38 30.46 -0.40
CA GLY A 77 18.21 30.53 0.81
C GLY A 77 18.53 29.14 1.33
N ASP A 78 18.35 28.91 2.62
CA ASP A 78 18.61 27.61 3.27
C ASP A 78 17.46 26.60 3.12
N ALA A 79 16.40 26.96 2.39
CA ALA A 79 15.23 26.11 2.20
C ALA A 79 15.18 25.49 0.80
N ALA A 80 14.69 24.25 0.74
CA ALA A 80 14.58 23.50 -0.50
C ALA A 80 13.32 22.64 -0.57
N VAL A 81 12.77 22.50 -1.78
CA VAL A 81 11.61 21.65 -2.10
C VAL A 81 11.98 20.77 -3.27
N ILE A 82 11.58 19.50 -3.22
CA ILE A 82 11.68 18.62 -4.39
C ILE A 82 10.55 19.01 -5.34
N ASP A 83 10.91 19.49 -6.53
CA ASP A 83 9.98 19.74 -7.63
C ASP A 83 9.62 18.39 -8.25
N TRP A 84 8.73 17.67 -7.56
CA TRP A 84 8.42 16.29 -7.90
C TRP A 84 7.85 16.12 -9.30
N PRO A 85 6.84 16.92 -9.75
CA PRO A 85 6.35 16.84 -11.13
C PRO A 85 7.46 17.05 -12.16
N ALA A 86 8.36 18.02 -11.97
CA ALA A 86 9.49 18.22 -12.88
C ALA A 86 10.50 17.06 -12.83
N SER A 87 10.68 16.44 -11.66
CA SER A 87 11.58 15.31 -11.46
C SER A 87 11.11 14.04 -12.17
N VAL A 88 9.79 13.82 -12.28
CA VAL A 88 9.24 12.59 -12.87
C VAL A 88 8.68 12.71 -14.28
N ALA A 89 8.46 13.93 -14.77
CA ALA A 89 8.06 14.17 -16.15
C ALA A 89 8.94 13.45 -17.19
N PRO A 90 10.28 13.36 -17.05
CA PRO A 90 11.12 12.61 -17.98
C PRO A 90 10.82 11.11 -18.06
N PHE A 91 10.18 10.54 -17.03
CA PHE A 91 9.77 9.13 -16.99
C PHE A 91 8.31 8.93 -17.45
N GLY A 92 7.65 9.97 -17.97
CA GLY A 92 6.26 9.91 -18.41
C GLY A 92 5.23 9.84 -17.28
N VAL A 93 5.66 10.06 -16.03
CA VAL A 93 4.77 10.03 -14.87
C VAL A 93 4.15 11.41 -14.66
N HIS A 94 2.83 11.46 -14.50
CA HIS A 94 2.12 12.68 -14.18
C HIS A 94 1.90 12.75 -12.67
N ALA A 95 2.47 13.77 -12.03
CA ALA A 95 2.37 13.95 -10.60
C ALA A 95 1.92 15.38 -10.25
N ALA A 96 1.31 15.51 -9.08
CA ALA A 96 0.94 16.81 -8.52
C ALA A 96 1.92 17.21 -7.42
N HIS A 97 2.03 18.51 -7.17
CA HIS A 97 2.73 19.00 -6.00
C HIS A 97 1.95 18.65 -4.73
N THR A 98 2.58 17.87 -3.86
CA THR A 98 2.12 17.62 -2.49
C THR A 98 3.10 18.30 -1.54
N LEU A 99 2.69 19.43 -0.99
CA LEU A 99 3.49 20.26 -0.07
C LEU A 99 3.05 20.09 1.38
N ASP A 100 2.05 19.23 1.62
CA ASP A 100 1.64 18.86 2.96
C ASP A 100 2.80 18.16 3.69
N ARG A 101 2.92 18.43 4.99
CA ARG A 101 3.97 17.88 5.86
C ARG A 101 5.40 18.19 5.40
N TRP A 102 5.63 19.11 4.46
CA TRP A 102 6.99 19.51 4.06
C TRP A 102 7.78 20.06 5.26
N LYS A 103 9.07 19.71 5.33
CA LYS A 103 10.00 20.27 6.31
C LYS A 103 11.46 20.09 5.86
N MET A 104 12.26 21.15 5.97
CA MET A 104 13.72 21.03 5.92
C MET A 104 14.23 20.33 7.16
N MET A 105 15.02 19.28 6.96
CA MET A 105 15.66 18.54 8.04
C MET A 105 16.96 19.23 8.42
N LYS A 106 17.22 19.34 9.73
CA LYS A 106 18.49 19.87 10.25
C LYS A 106 19.67 18.97 9.86
N GLU A 107 19.43 17.66 9.87
CA GLU A 107 20.40 16.64 9.47
C GLU A 107 19.76 15.81 8.35
N PRO A 108 20.43 15.67 7.20
CA PRO A 108 19.98 14.77 6.15
C PRO A 108 19.92 13.32 6.65
N PRO A 109 18.98 12.50 6.16
CA PRO A 109 19.02 11.08 6.45
C PRO A 109 20.30 10.44 5.89
N SER A 110 20.59 9.23 6.38
CA SER A 110 21.68 8.40 5.88
C SER A 110 21.55 8.16 4.37
N ALA A 111 22.68 7.95 3.69
CA ALA A 111 22.65 7.48 2.31
C ALA A 111 22.09 6.05 2.25
N GLY A 112 21.48 5.68 1.12
CA GLY A 112 20.79 4.39 0.96
C GLY A 112 19.36 4.42 1.48
N ILE A 113 18.77 3.23 1.65
CA ILE A 113 17.37 3.08 2.07
C ILE A 113 17.35 2.59 3.52
N VAL A 114 16.67 3.34 4.39
CA VAL A 114 16.38 2.95 5.77
C VAL A 114 14.86 2.93 5.94
N ASP A 115 14.32 1.76 6.20
CA ASP A 115 12.89 1.58 6.45
C ASP A 115 12.67 1.16 7.91
N GLU A 116 12.04 2.04 8.69
CA GLU A 116 11.76 1.83 10.11
C GLU A 116 10.55 0.90 10.36
N GLU A 117 10.17 0.10 9.37
CA GLU A 117 9.15 -0.94 9.51
C GLU A 117 9.52 -1.94 10.62
N GLU A 118 8.63 -2.10 11.61
CA GLU A 118 8.88 -2.92 12.80
C GLU A 118 9.07 -4.40 12.45
N SER A 119 8.32 -4.89 11.45
CA SER A 119 8.42 -6.28 11.00
C SER A 119 9.82 -6.62 10.47
N MET A 120 10.47 -5.67 9.77
CA MET A 120 11.84 -5.80 9.26
C MET A 120 12.85 -5.95 10.39
N HIS A 121 12.75 -5.06 11.40
CA HIS A 121 13.63 -5.08 12.57
C HIS A 121 13.47 -6.36 13.38
N SER A 122 12.23 -6.82 13.57
CA SER A 122 11.97 -8.08 14.27
C SER A 122 12.46 -9.29 13.46
N ALA A 123 12.37 -9.25 12.13
CA ALA A 123 12.84 -10.34 11.27
C ALA A 123 14.36 -10.48 11.31
N ALA A 124 15.10 -9.37 11.14
CA ALA A 124 16.56 -9.35 11.21
C ALA A 124 17.11 -9.81 12.58
N LYS A 125 16.37 -9.57 13.67
CA LYS A 125 16.77 -9.98 15.02
C LYS A 125 16.50 -11.47 15.32
N LYS A 126 15.46 -12.06 14.71
CA LYS A 126 14.93 -13.40 15.06
C LYS A 126 15.04 -14.41 13.91
N GLY A 127 15.79 -14.05 12.88
CA GLY A 127 15.83 -14.80 11.66
C GLY A 127 17.22 -14.84 11.05
N SER A 128 17.40 -15.83 10.20
CA SER A 128 18.61 -16.07 9.46
C SER A 128 18.50 -15.45 8.06
N PRO A 129 19.57 -14.83 7.54
CA PRO A 129 19.57 -14.24 6.21
C PRO A 129 19.48 -15.36 5.16
N ALA A 130 18.64 -15.16 4.16
CA ALA A 130 18.40 -16.10 3.08
C ALA A 130 18.15 -15.35 1.77
N SER A 131 18.04 -16.12 0.68
CA SER A 131 17.55 -15.61 -0.60
C SER A 131 16.25 -16.30 -0.96
N LEU A 132 15.39 -15.62 -1.71
CA LEU A 132 14.19 -16.21 -2.29
C LEU A 132 14.06 -15.88 -3.76
N VAL A 133 13.32 -16.70 -4.48
CA VAL A 133 12.87 -16.44 -5.85
C VAL A 133 11.34 -16.41 -5.86
N VAL A 134 10.77 -15.35 -6.42
CA VAL A 134 9.31 -15.23 -6.59
C VAL A 134 8.85 -16.18 -7.69
N SER A 135 8.04 -17.18 -7.34
CA SER A 135 7.51 -18.17 -8.29
C SER A 135 6.14 -17.77 -8.83
N SER A 136 5.30 -17.16 -7.99
CA SER A 136 3.96 -16.70 -8.35
C SER A 136 3.58 -15.47 -7.52
N ILE A 137 2.69 -14.64 -8.06
CA ILE A 137 2.07 -13.51 -7.37
C ILE A 137 0.56 -13.71 -7.48
N GLY A 138 -0.11 -13.84 -6.34
CA GLY A 138 -1.55 -14.03 -6.24
C GLY A 138 -2.23 -12.86 -5.56
N GLU A 139 -3.44 -12.52 -6.02
CA GLU A 139 -4.33 -11.63 -5.31
C GLU A 139 -5.39 -12.47 -4.57
N ARG A 140 -5.50 -12.25 -3.26
CA ARG A 140 -6.51 -12.88 -2.43
C ARG A 140 -7.48 -11.84 -1.91
N SER A 141 -8.76 -12.08 -2.17
CA SER A 141 -9.86 -11.34 -1.56
C SER A 141 -9.78 -11.47 -0.02
N VAL A 142 -9.81 -10.35 0.68
CA VAL A 142 -9.86 -10.26 2.14
C VAL A 142 -11.08 -9.51 2.60
N MET A 143 -11.52 -9.78 3.83
CA MET A 143 -12.75 -9.21 4.40
C MET A 143 -13.95 -9.43 3.48
N PHE A 144 -14.01 -10.61 2.84
CA PHE A 144 -15.01 -10.93 1.82
C PHE A 144 -15.12 -9.80 0.81
N GLY A 145 -14.17 -9.69 -0.12
CA GLY A 145 -14.19 -8.76 -1.27
C GLY A 145 -14.11 -7.26 -0.97
N MET A 146 -14.18 -6.84 0.30
CA MET A 146 -13.96 -5.45 0.70
C MET A 146 -12.49 -5.01 0.57
N GLY A 147 -11.57 -5.96 0.46
CA GLY A 147 -10.16 -5.66 0.22
C GLY A 147 -9.48 -6.76 -0.57
N SER A 148 -8.27 -6.45 -1.02
CA SER A 148 -7.37 -7.43 -1.57
C SER A 148 -6.03 -7.44 -0.84
N ALA A 149 -5.47 -8.63 -0.71
CA ALA A 149 -4.13 -8.85 -0.21
C ALA A 149 -3.32 -9.50 -1.32
N ILE A 150 -2.06 -9.09 -1.43
CA ILE A 150 -1.11 -9.72 -2.34
C ILE A 150 -0.41 -10.83 -1.55
N ASP A 151 -0.38 -12.03 -2.10
CA ASP A 151 0.35 -13.17 -1.56
C ASP A 151 1.39 -13.58 -2.60
N PHE A 152 2.62 -13.89 -2.17
CA PHE A 152 3.68 -14.39 -3.05
C PHE A 152 3.93 -15.86 -2.75
N ASP A 153 3.97 -16.70 -3.78
CA ASP A 153 4.57 -18.03 -3.65
C ASP A 153 6.05 -17.89 -3.99
N VAL A 154 6.93 -18.33 -3.10
CA VAL A 154 8.38 -18.17 -3.24
C VAL A 154 9.10 -19.49 -3.00
N VAL A 155 10.27 -19.62 -3.60
CA VAL A 155 11.25 -20.67 -3.27
C VAL A 155 12.37 -20.02 -2.48
N VAL A 156 12.58 -20.47 -1.24
CA VAL A 156 13.56 -19.93 -0.31
C VAL A 156 14.77 -20.83 -0.26
N GLN A 157 15.96 -20.22 -0.22
CA GLN A 157 17.24 -20.86 -0.11
C GLN A 157 18.02 -20.26 1.07
N LEU A 158 18.15 -21.06 2.14
CA LEU A 158 19.07 -20.81 3.25
C LEU A 158 20.48 -21.31 2.90
N PRO A 159 21.57 -20.65 3.33
CA PRO A 159 22.92 -21.13 3.06
C PRO A 159 23.17 -22.55 3.60
N GLY A 160 23.48 -23.50 2.72
CA GLY A 160 23.80 -24.88 3.12
C GLY A 160 22.60 -25.81 3.35
N GLU A 161 21.37 -25.32 3.14
CA GLU A 161 20.15 -26.14 3.25
C GLU A 161 19.53 -26.42 1.87
N GLU A 162 18.57 -27.33 1.77
CA GLU A 162 17.79 -27.53 0.55
C GLU A 162 16.75 -26.40 0.38
N ALA A 163 16.52 -25.99 -0.87
CA ALA A 163 15.49 -25.00 -1.17
C ALA A 163 14.09 -25.54 -0.89
N TYR A 164 13.21 -24.68 -0.38
CA TYR A 164 11.83 -25.06 -0.07
C TYR A 164 10.82 -24.00 -0.51
N ALA A 165 9.62 -24.43 -0.86
CA ALA A 165 8.54 -23.55 -1.26
C ALA A 165 7.74 -23.06 -0.05
N VAL A 166 7.38 -21.78 -0.05
CA VAL A 166 6.55 -21.16 0.99
C VAL A 166 5.73 -20.02 0.41
N GLN A 167 4.55 -19.78 0.98
CA GLN A 167 3.70 -18.66 0.63
C GLN A 167 3.87 -17.51 1.64
N VAL A 168 4.27 -16.34 1.16
CA VAL A 168 4.33 -15.09 1.93
C VAL A 168 3.00 -14.35 1.76
N LYS A 169 2.21 -14.32 2.82
CA LYS A 169 0.83 -13.79 2.81
C LYS A 169 0.76 -12.31 3.23
N LYS A 170 -0.22 -11.58 2.70
CA LYS A 170 -0.50 -10.18 3.04
C LYS A 170 0.73 -9.28 2.86
N LEU A 171 1.42 -9.46 1.74
CA LEU A 171 2.61 -8.71 1.40
C LEU A 171 2.25 -7.27 1.05
N GLU A 172 2.91 -6.33 1.70
CA GLU A 172 2.93 -4.93 1.31
C GLU A 172 4.28 -4.65 0.65
N VAL A 173 4.24 -4.11 -0.57
CA VAL A 173 5.45 -3.72 -1.32
C VAL A 173 5.67 -2.23 -1.09
N PRO A 174 6.79 -1.83 -0.46
CA PRO A 174 7.08 -0.41 -0.26
C PRO A 174 7.20 0.34 -1.59
N PHE A 175 6.81 1.61 -1.60
CA PHE A 175 6.76 2.45 -2.81
C PHE A 175 8.08 2.47 -3.61
N TYR A 176 9.22 2.41 -2.91
CA TYR A 176 10.56 2.45 -3.50
C TYR A 176 11.01 1.12 -4.13
N ALA A 177 10.27 0.03 -3.89
CA ALA A 177 10.59 -1.34 -4.33
C ALA A 177 9.56 -1.92 -5.29
N GLY A 178 8.58 -1.12 -5.75
CA GLY A 178 7.47 -1.59 -6.58
C GLY A 178 7.89 -2.34 -7.85
N HIS A 179 9.02 -2.01 -8.46
CA HIS A 179 9.55 -2.68 -9.66
C HIS A 179 10.14 -4.07 -9.40
N LEU A 180 10.45 -4.40 -8.15
CA LEU A 180 11.05 -5.69 -7.76
C LEU A 180 10.01 -6.78 -7.55
N ALA A 181 8.73 -6.40 -7.49
CA ALA A 181 7.63 -7.27 -7.20
C ALA A 181 7.16 -8.01 -8.48
N VAL A 182 8.05 -8.80 -9.07
CA VAL A 182 7.83 -9.55 -10.32
C VAL A 182 8.19 -11.03 -10.16
N VAL A 183 7.51 -11.89 -10.92
CA VAL A 183 7.86 -13.33 -10.98
C VAL A 183 9.28 -13.50 -11.53
N GLY A 184 10.04 -14.39 -10.91
CA GLY A 184 11.46 -14.62 -11.18
C GLY A 184 12.42 -13.70 -10.43
N ALA A 185 11.92 -12.68 -9.72
CA ALA A 185 12.78 -11.81 -8.93
C ALA A 185 13.50 -12.60 -7.83
N GLN A 186 14.82 -12.46 -7.78
CA GLN A 186 15.64 -12.97 -6.68
C GLN A 186 15.81 -11.87 -5.64
N LEU A 187 15.32 -12.11 -4.43
CA LEU A 187 15.24 -11.09 -3.38
C LEU A 187 15.94 -11.57 -2.10
N PRO A 188 16.67 -10.70 -1.39
CA PRO A 188 17.13 -10.98 -0.04
C PRO A 188 15.93 -11.07 0.92
N CYS A 189 16.02 -11.96 1.90
CA CYS A 189 14.99 -12.14 2.90
C CYS A 189 15.55 -12.64 4.23
N TRP A 190 14.68 -12.62 5.24
CA TRP A 190 14.93 -13.18 6.57
C TRP A 190 13.96 -14.33 6.80
N VAL A 191 14.46 -15.49 7.23
CA VAL A 191 13.67 -16.66 7.63
C VAL A 191 13.69 -16.75 9.14
N ASN A 192 12.53 -16.85 9.79
CA ASN A 192 12.49 -16.96 11.25
C ASN A 192 13.11 -18.28 11.74
N ASP A 193 14.03 -18.20 12.70
CA ASP A 193 14.80 -19.37 13.18
C ASP A 193 13.95 -20.47 13.81
N ARG A 194 12.74 -20.12 14.29
CA ARG A 194 11.80 -21.07 14.91
C ARG A 194 10.71 -21.54 13.96
N ARG A 195 10.57 -20.88 12.80
CA ARG A 195 9.44 -21.03 11.88
C ARG A 195 9.87 -20.73 10.46
N GLN A 196 10.30 -21.76 9.72
CA GLN A 196 10.71 -21.61 8.32
C GLN A 196 9.60 -21.11 7.39
N ASP A 197 8.32 -21.21 7.80
CA ASP A 197 7.17 -20.66 7.08
C ASP A 197 7.00 -19.13 7.26
N LYS A 198 7.79 -18.52 8.14
CA LYS A 198 7.78 -17.07 8.41
C LYS A 198 8.97 -16.41 7.73
N VAL A 199 8.70 -15.89 6.54
CA VAL A 199 9.68 -15.21 5.69
C VAL A 199 9.31 -13.73 5.57
N THR A 200 10.31 -12.87 5.66
CA THR A 200 10.18 -11.41 5.48
C THR A 200 11.16 -10.95 4.42
N ILE A 201 10.67 -10.30 3.37
CA ILE A 201 11.49 -9.78 2.27
C ILE A 201 12.24 -8.54 2.76
N ASP A 202 13.55 -8.48 2.51
CA ASP A 202 14.37 -7.31 2.81
C ASP A 202 14.32 -6.32 1.63
N TRP A 203 13.21 -5.58 1.56
CA TRP A 203 12.98 -4.59 0.50
C TRP A 203 14.06 -3.50 0.42
N PRO A 204 14.55 -2.91 1.54
CA PRO A 204 15.64 -1.94 1.49
C PRO A 204 16.89 -2.50 0.81
N SER A 205 17.36 -3.67 1.22
CA SER A 205 18.54 -4.29 0.62
C SER A 205 18.32 -4.63 -0.86
N ALA A 206 17.13 -5.13 -1.20
CA ALA A 206 16.76 -5.44 -2.58
C ALA A 206 16.78 -4.19 -3.48
N ALA A 207 16.16 -3.09 -3.04
CA ALA A 207 16.08 -1.84 -3.78
C ALA A 207 17.40 -1.05 -3.79
N MET A 208 18.28 -1.23 -2.80
CA MET A 208 19.65 -0.72 -2.88
C MET A 208 20.48 -1.47 -3.93
N HIS A 209 20.30 -2.79 -4.04
CA HIS A 209 21.01 -3.61 -5.03
C HIS A 209 20.50 -3.39 -6.46
N ASN A 210 19.18 -3.26 -6.62
CA ASN A 210 18.55 -2.97 -7.91
C ASN A 210 17.58 -1.78 -7.76
N PRO A 211 18.06 -0.53 -7.92
CA PRO A 211 17.25 0.66 -7.71
C PRO A 211 16.20 0.94 -8.77
N GLY A 212 16.20 0.30 -9.95
CA GLY A 212 15.08 0.40 -10.90
C GLY A 212 14.70 1.79 -11.41
N VAL A 213 15.64 2.74 -11.52
CA VAL A 213 15.37 4.09 -12.05
C VAL A 213 14.78 3.99 -13.47
N GLY A 214 13.61 4.60 -13.68
CA GLY A 214 12.90 4.57 -14.97
C GLY A 214 12.12 3.27 -15.24
N VAL A 215 12.15 2.30 -14.33
CA VAL A 215 11.34 1.09 -14.42
C VAL A 215 10.01 1.31 -13.69
N SER A 216 8.92 1.14 -14.43
CA SER A 216 7.57 1.18 -13.87
C SER A 216 7.43 0.22 -12.70
N ALA A 217 6.63 0.60 -11.70
CA ALA A 217 6.25 -0.35 -10.67
C ALA A 217 5.56 -1.57 -11.31
N ALA A 218 5.77 -2.74 -10.73
CA ALA A 218 5.10 -3.94 -11.20
C ALA A 218 3.59 -3.76 -11.08
N ALA A 219 2.86 -4.17 -12.11
CA ALA A 219 1.41 -4.26 -12.06
C ALA A 219 1.01 -5.43 -11.14
N LEU A 220 1.02 -5.17 -9.83
CA LEU A 220 0.66 -6.17 -8.82
C LEU A 220 -0.84 -6.45 -8.77
N ARG A 221 -1.62 -5.60 -9.43
CA ARG A 221 -3.05 -5.72 -9.60
C ARG A 221 -3.33 -5.61 -11.10
N PRO A 222 -4.25 -6.41 -11.66
CA PRO A 222 -4.83 -6.07 -12.95
C PRO A 222 -5.44 -4.67 -12.84
N GLU A 223 -5.32 -3.86 -13.90
CA GLU A 223 -5.95 -2.53 -13.91
C GLU A 223 -7.42 -2.67 -13.52
N PRO A 224 -7.94 -1.82 -12.60
CA PRO A 224 -9.37 -1.77 -12.40
C PRO A 224 -9.98 -1.48 -13.77
N VAL A 225 -10.91 -2.34 -14.21
CA VAL A 225 -11.70 -2.08 -15.41
C VAL A 225 -12.26 -0.68 -15.25
N VAL A 226 -11.80 0.25 -16.09
CA VAL A 226 -12.28 1.63 -16.10
C VAL A 226 -13.74 1.57 -16.52
N HIS A 227 -14.64 1.48 -15.54
CA HIS A 227 -16.04 1.77 -15.79
C HIS A 227 -16.09 3.24 -16.15
N GLN A 228 -16.47 3.52 -17.40
CA GLN A 228 -16.73 4.88 -17.84
C GLN A 228 -17.63 5.55 -16.80
N PRO A 229 -17.28 6.74 -16.29
CA PRO A 229 -18.14 7.45 -15.38
C PRO A 229 -19.43 7.77 -16.14
N MET A 230 -20.51 7.07 -15.82
CA MET A 230 -21.83 7.54 -16.19
C MET A 230 -22.00 8.91 -15.56
N ALA A 231 -22.35 9.90 -16.38
CA ALA A 231 -22.54 11.29 -15.97
C ALA A 231 -23.38 11.37 -14.69
N THR A 232 -22.73 11.72 -13.57
CA THR A 232 -23.39 11.88 -12.27
C THR A 232 -24.16 13.20 -12.30
N PRO A 233 -25.49 13.21 -12.13
CA PRO A 233 -26.22 14.45 -11.88
C PRO A 233 -25.73 15.09 -10.56
N PRO A 234 -25.90 16.41 -10.37
CA PRO A 234 -25.35 17.12 -9.22
C PRO A 234 -25.82 16.47 -7.90
N ILE A 235 -24.84 16.22 -7.02
CA ILE A 235 -25.00 15.50 -5.77
C ILE A 235 -25.67 16.43 -4.74
N SER A 236 -26.91 16.11 -4.35
CA SER A 236 -27.62 16.81 -3.26
C SER A 236 -27.86 15.96 -2.01
N ASP A 237 -27.66 14.63 -2.05
CA ASP A 237 -27.82 13.75 -0.88
C ASP A 237 -26.98 12.47 -0.97
N VAL A 238 -25.74 12.54 -0.50
CA VAL A 238 -24.83 11.37 -0.44
C VAL A 238 -25.33 10.32 0.54
N ARG A 239 -25.95 10.74 1.65
CA ARG A 239 -26.38 9.83 2.72
C ARG A 239 -27.58 9.01 2.28
N GLY A 240 -28.60 9.64 1.70
CA GLY A 240 -29.76 8.95 1.14
C GLY A 240 -29.39 8.00 0.00
N GLN A 241 -28.31 8.27 -0.75
CA GLN A 241 -27.80 7.34 -1.77
C GLN A 241 -27.18 6.08 -1.17
N VAL A 242 -26.50 6.18 -0.02
CA VAL A 242 -25.93 5.01 0.68
C VAL A 242 -27.04 4.24 1.37
N ASP A 243 -27.94 4.91 2.09
CA ASP A 243 -29.00 4.25 2.87
C ASP A 243 -29.97 3.45 1.98
N ASN A 244 -30.18 3.88 0.72
CA ASN A 244 -31.05 3.20 -0.25
C ASN A 244 -30.30 2.35 -1.29
N ALA A 245 -28.97 2.18 -1.17
CA ALA A 245 -28.12 1.62 -2.22
C ALA A 245 -28.47 0.19 -2.66
N ASP A 246 -28.96 -0.63 -1.72
CA ASP A 246 -29.34 -2.02 -1.98
C ASP A 246 -30.83 -2.18 -2.33
N ALA A 247 -31.66 -1.14 -2.18
CA ALA A 247 -33.10 -1.13 -2.52
C ALA A 247 -33.92 -2.38 -2.09
N GLY A 248 -33.49 -3.09 -1.04
CA GLY A 248 -34.12 -4.35 -0.60
C GLY A 248 -33.84 -5.57 -1.50
N GLU A 249 -32.82 -5.50 -2.34
CA GLU A 249 -32.39 -6.58 -3.22
C GLU A 249 -31.90 -7.81 -2.44
N LEU A 250 -32.23 -8.98 -2.98
CA LEU A 250 -31.83 -10.27 -2.46
C LEU A 250 -31.00 -11.01 -3.52
N ILE A 251 -29.73 -11.30 -3.20
CA ILE A 251 -28.88 -12.16 -4.01
C ILE A 251 -28.69 -13.46 -3.25
N GLY A 252 -28.98 -14.59 -3.92
CA GLY A 252 -28.99 -15.91 -3.29
C GLY A 252 -30.01 -16.04 -2.15
N GLY A 253 -31.08 -15.24 -2.20
CA GLY A 253 -32.16 -15.23 -1.19
C GLY A 253 -31.87 -14.42 0.06
N ILE A 254 -30.69 -13.79 0.18
CA ILE A 254 -30.29 -13.00 1.36
C ILE A 254 -30.09 -11.53 1.04
N SER A 255 -30.38 -10.67 2.02
CA SER A 255 -30.15 -9.22 1.95
C SER A 255 -28.70 -8.86 2.29
N LEU A 256 -28.32 -7.60 2.03
CA LEU A 256 -27.00 -7.08 2.39
C LEU A 256 -26.74 -7.11 3.91
N ASP A 257 -27.77 -6.87 4.75
CA ASP A 257 -27.68 -7.00 6.21
C ASP A 257 -27.44 -8.46 6.64
N THR A 258 -28.11 -9.40 5.96
CA THR A 258 -27.95 -10.83 6.23
C THR A 258 -26.57 -11.31 5.81
N LEU A 259 -26.06 -10.83 4.68
CA LEU A 259 -24.67 -11.07 4.26
C LEU A 259 -23.68 -10.60 5.33
N ALA A 260 -23.81 -9.35 5.81
CA ALA A 260 -22.94 -8.80 6.85
C ALA A 260 -23.02 -9.61 8.15
N ALA A 261 -24.21 -10.06 8.55
CA ALA A 261 -24.40 -10.90 9.73
C ALA A 261 -23.69 -12.27 9.59
N ILE A 262 -23.85 -12.94 8.43
CA ILE A 262 -23.18 -14.21 8.15
C ILE A 262 -21.66 -14.03 8.19
N GLU A 263 -21.14 -13.03 7.47
CA GLU A 263 -19.69 -12.83 7.31
C GLU A 263 -19.01 -12.43 8.63
N VAL A 264 -19.65 -11.61 9.48
CA VAL A 264 -19.18 -11.33 10.84
C VAL A 264 -19.24 -12.60 11.72
N GLY A 265 -20.31 -13.37 11.60
CA GLY A 265 -20.51 -14.61 12.35
C GLY A 265 -19.42 -15.65 12.09
N LEU A 266 -19.10 -15.88 10.81
CA LEU A 266 -18.01 -16.77 10.38
C LEU A 266 -16.67 -16.41 11.05
N ILE A 267 -16.37 -15.11 11.18
CA ILE A 267 -15.15 -14.61 11.81
C ILE A 267 -15.21 -14.78 13.34
N LYS A 268 -16.30 -14.34 13.99
CA LYS A 268 -16.43 -14.39 15.45
C LYS A 268 -16.41 -15.82 15.99
N GLU A 269 -17.09 -16.73 15.29
CA GLU A 269 -17.21 -18.13 15.69
C GLU A 269 -16.07 -19.01 15.16
N ARG A 270 -15.15 -18.44 14.36
CA ARG A 270 -14.00 -19.15 13.78
C ARG A 270 -14.41 -20.41 13.02
N VAL A 271 -15.49 -20.29 12.24
CA VAL A 271 -16.03 -21.40 11.44
C VAL A 271 -14.98 -21.84 10.43
N ALA A 272 -14.82 -23.15 10.21
CA ALA A 272 -13.91 -23.64 9.19
C ALA A 272 -14.51 -23.44 7.79
N PRO A 273 -13.70 -23.20 6.73
CA PRO A 273 -14.21 -22.99 5.37
C PRO A 273 -15.12 -24.11 4.84
N ALA A 274 -14.86 -25.35 5.25
CA ALA A 274 -15.70 -26.50 4.90
C ALA A 274 -17.14 -26.41 5.44
N ASP A 275 -17.33 -25.67 6.53
CA ASP A 275 -18.61 -25.52 7.23
C ASP A 275 -19.33 -24.21 6.92
N TYR A 276 -18.78 -23.37 6.03
CA TYR A 276 -19.35 -22.06 5.70
C TYR A 276 -20.76 -22.16 5.13
N ASP A 277 -21.01 -23.16 4.28
CA ASP A 277 -22.34 -23.36 3.71
C ASP A 277 -23.36 -23.76 4.78
N ALA A 278 -23.01 -24.71 5.65
CA ALA A 278 -23.85 -25.12 6.77
C ALA A 278 -24.12 -23.97 7.75
N TYR A 279 -23.16 -23.06 7.93
CA TYR A 279 -23.36 -21.85 8.72
C TYR A 279 -24.34 -20.89 8.04
N ALA A 280 -24.11 -20.57 6.76
CA ALA A 280 -24.94 -19.66 5.98
C ALA A 280 -26.40 -20.14 5.85
N GLN A 281 -26.64 -21.45 5.80
CA GLN A 281 -27.97 -22.05 5.79
C GLN A 281 -28.83 -21.62 6.99
N ARG A 282 -28.22 -21.44 8.17
CA ARG A 282 -28.92 -20.97 9.39
C ARG A 282 -29.51 -19.57 9.23
N HIS A 283 -29.00 -18.82 8.25
CA HIS A 283 -29.41 -17.46 7.93
C HIS A 283 -30.24 -17.38 6.64
N GLY A 284 -30.74 -18.51 6.14
CA GLY A 284 -31.67 -18.56 5.00
C GLY A 284 -31.01 -18.72 3.63
N VAL A 285 -29.70 -18.95 3.56
CA VAL A 285 -29.02 -19.31 2.29
C VAL A 285 -29.38 -20.74 1.90
N ALA A 286 -29.67 -20.99 0.62
CA ALA A 286 -29.95 -22.34 0.14
C ALA A 286 -28.71 -23.25 0.24
N SER A 287 -28.93 -24.52 0.57
CA SER A 287 -27.84 -25.51 0.71
C SER A 287 -26.98 -25.61 -0.55
N GLY A 288 -25.67 -25.58 -0.38
CA GLY A 288 -24.67 -25.66 -1.44
C GLY A 288 -24.48 -24.39 -2.25
N THR A 289 -25.13 -23.28 -1.89
CA THR A 289 -25.14 -22.04 -2.68
C THR A 289 -24.34 -20.90 -2.07
N TRP A 290 -23.78 -21.06 -0.86
CA TRP A 290 -23.08 -19.97 -0.18
C TRP A 290 -21.93 -19.38 -0.99
N ALA A 291 -21.10 -20.22 -1.60
CA ALA A 291 -19.96 -19.75 -2.38
C ALA A 291 -20.39 -18.87 -3.57
N ALA A 292 -21.43 -19.26 -4.30
CA ALA A 292 -21.96 -18.50 -5.43
C ALA A 292 -22.66 -17.22 -4.97
N THR A 293 -23.43 -17.31 -3.88
CA THR A 293 -24.16 -16.18 -3.28
C THR A 293 -23.20 -15.12 -2.76
N SER A 294 -22.17 -15.51 -2.00
CA SER A 294 -21.13 -14.62 -1.53
C SER A 294 -20.39 -14.01 -2.72
N ALA A 295 -19.95 -14.80 -3.71
CA ALA A 295 -19.25 -14.27 -4.88
C ALA A 295 -20.07 -13.22 -5.67
N ALA A 296 -21.38 -13.42 -5.82
CA ALA A 296 -22.26 -12.47 -6.49
C ALA A 296 -22.41 -11.16 -5.71
N TRP A 297 -22.60 -11.23 -4.38
CA TRP A 297 -22.55 -10.05 -3.51
C TRP A 297 -21.20 -9.34 -3.59
N GLN A 298 -20.09 -10.09 -3.63
CA GLN A 298 -18.75 -9.53 -3.74
C GLN A 298 -18.45 -8.86 -5.08
N SER A 299 -19.06 -9.36 -6.16
CA SER A 299 -19.02 -8.65 -7.44
C SER A 299 -19.72 -7.30 -7.32
N LYS A 300 -20.86 -7.25 -6.64
CA LYS A 300 -21.68 -6.05 -6.51
C LYS A 300 -21.05 -4.98 -5.62
N LEU A 301 -20.48 -5.40 -4.49
CA LEU A 301 -19.72 -4.51 -3.58
C LEU A 301 -18.56 -3.80 -4.27
N ARG A 302 -17.90 -4.48 -5.22
CA ARG A 302 -16.81 -3.90 -6.02
C ARG A 302 -17.32 -2.98 -7.13
N SER A 303 -18.49 -3.26 -7.70
CA SER A 303 -19.04 -2.47 -8.80
C SER A 303 -19.80 -1.20 -8.35
N ASP A 304 -20.33 -1.17 -7.13
CA ASP A 304 -21.05 -0.02 -6.59
C ASP A 304 -20.52 0.39 -5.22
N TRP A 305 -19.79 1.51 -5.19
CA TRP A 305 -19.20 2.07 -3.98
C TRP A 305 -20.24 2.37 -2.89
N ARG A 306 -21.50 2.65 -3.24
CA ARG A 306 -22.58 2.96 -2.28
C ARG A 306 -22.97 1.70 -1.50
N ILE A 307 -23.08 0.58 -2.20
CA ILE A 307 -23.35 -0.73 -1.60
C ILE A 307 -22.16 -1.14 -0.73
N GLY A 308 -20.93 -0.90 -1.19
CA GLY A 308 -19.71 -1.09 -0.42
C GLY A 308 -19.69 -0.29 0.89
N ALA A 309 -20.06 1.00 0.84
CA ALA A 309 -20.13 1.86 2.02
C ALA A 309 -21.20 1.39 3.02
N LYS A 310 -22.42 1.09 2.54
CA LYS A 310 -23.51 0.55 3.38
C LYS A 310 -23.12 -0.77 4.04
N TYR A 311 -22.50 -1.67 3.28
CA TYR A 311 -22.01 -2.94 3.80
C TYR A 311 -20.96 -2.75 4.91
N GLY A 312 -20.01 -1.81 4.74
CA GLY A 312 -19.03 -1.48 5.77
C GLY A 312 -19.67 -1.02 7.09
N GLU A 313 -20.69 -0.16 7.02
CA GLU A 313 -21.44 0.29 8.20
C GLU A 313 -22.18 -0.86 8.89
N LEU A 314 -22.84 -1.72 8.10
CA LEU A 314 -23.54 -2.91 8.62
C LEU A 314 -22.54 -3.90 9.26
N PHE A 315 -21.42 -4.16 8.60
CA PHE A 315 -20.39 -5.05 9.10
C PHE A 315 -19.81 -4.55 10.43
N GLU A 316 -19.47 -3.26 10.53
CA GLU A 316 -18.99 -2.66 11.77
C GLU A 316 -20.05 -2.70 12.88
N ALA A 317 -21.32 -2.43 12.56
CA ALA A 317 -22.43 -2.51 13.49
C ALA A 317 -22.61 -3.94 14.05
N LYS A 318 -22.57 -4.96 13.19
CA LYS A 318 -22.66 -6.39 13.61
C LYS A 318 -21.40 -6.84 14.35
N GLN A 319 -20.23 -6.26 14.04
CA GLN A 319 -18.99 -6.56 14.76
C GLN A 319 -19.06 -6.02 16.20
N LYS A 320 -19.59 -4.81 16.39
CA LYS A 320 -19.78 -4.17 17.71
C LYS A 320 -20.98 -4.71 18.48
N GLY A 321 -22.03 -5.15 17.80
CA GLY A 321 -23.20 -5.82 18.39
C GLY A 321 -22.83 -7.17 18.98
N ARG A 322 -23.28 -7.44 20.21
CA ARG A 322 -23.15 -8.73 20.89
C ARG A 322 -24.21 -9.70 20.38
#